data_AF-A0A6P6NT56-F1
#
_entry.id   AF-A0A6P6NT56-F1
#
_cell.length_a   1.000
_cell.length_b   1.000
_cell.length_c   1.000
_cell.angle_alpha   90.00
_cell.angle_beta   90.00
_cell.angle_gamma   90.00
#
_symmetry.space_group_name_H-M   'P 1'
#
loop_
_entity.id
_entity.type
_entity.pdbx_description
1 polymer ?
#
loop_
_entity_poly.entity_id
_entity_poly.type
_entity_poly.pdbx_seq_one_letter_code
_entity_poly.pdbx_strand_id
1 'polypeptide(L)'
;MAADITLLFKASVKTVKTRNKALGLIDSSSRDATGGAKTPTPRPRDRDSFGGRTREVISNISKLKDFLLQHRKEYVIAAGVMCSDVSRMTDSERDQIDQDAQIFMRTCADAIGQLRSDMGKQVVSAQVRDHRAAVLDLIEAYLRGVCKLYSEQRAVRVKRVVDKKRL
;
A
#
# COMPACT_ATOMS: atom_id res chain seq x y z
N MET A 1 -24.36 31.21 14.92
CA MET A 1 -23.04 30.58 15.15
C MET A 1 -23.27 29.15 15.61
N ALA A 2 -22.78 28.14 14.89
CA ALA A 2 -22.90 26.75 15.29
C ALA A 2 -21.96 26.49 16.47
N ALA A 3 -22.49 26.02 17.60
CA ALA A 3 -21.68 25.69 18.77
C ALA A 3 -20.80 24.46 18.47
N ASP A 4 -19.55 24.49 18.92
CA ASP A 4 -18.65 23.33 18.83
C ASP A 4 -19.13 22.23 19.78
N ILE A 5 -19.82 21.25 19.21
CA ILE A 5 -20.44 20.11 19.89
C ILE A 5 -19.37 19.31 20.66
N THR A 6 -18.12 19.26 20.19
CA THR A 6 -17.04 18.55 20.88
C THR A 6 -16.66 19.26 22.17
N LEU A 7 -16.66 20.59 22.15
CA LEU A 7 -16.30 21.40 23.31
C LEU A 7 -17.42 21.38 24.36
N LEU A 8 -18.68 21.44 23.91
CA LEU A 8 -19.86 21.25 24.76
C LEU A 8 -19.84 19.87 25.43
N PHE A 9 -19.61 18.80 24.67
CA PHE A 9 -19.54 17.45 25.21
C PHE A 9 -18.43 17.32 26.27
N LYS A 10 -17.23 17.85 26.00
CA LYS A 10 -16.13 17.85 26.99
C LYS A 10 -16.49 18.61 28.26
N ALA A 11 -17.17 19.75 28.15
CA ALA A 11 -17.63 20.52 29.30
C ALA A 11 -18.68 19.74 30.11
N SER A 12 -19.69 19.16 29.44
CA SER A 12 -20.71 18.33 30.08
C SER A 12 -20.11 17.14 30.82
N VAL A 13 -19.17 16.41 30.21
CA VAL A 13 -18.49 15.27 30.85
C VAL A 13 -17.69 15.71 32.08
N LYS A 14 -17.00 16.85 32.02
CA LYS A 14 -16.27 17.41 33.18
C LYS A 14 -17.23 17.74 34.32
N THR A 15 -18.35 18.38 34.04
CA THR A 15 -19.37 18.75 35.04
C THR A 15 -20.00 17.53 35.70
N VAL A 16 -20.31 16.48 34.92
CA VAL A 16 -20.81 15.21 35.48
C VAL A 16 -19.77 14.56 36.39
N LYS A 17 -18.50 14.54 35.97
CA LYS A 17 -17.40 13.96 36.75
C LYS A 17 -17.18 14.70 38.08
N THR A 18 -17.20 16.03 38.09
CA THR A 18 -17.07 16.82 39.33
C THR A 18 -18.29 16.65 40.25
N ARG A 19 -19.50 16.63 39.70
CA ARG A 19 -20.73 16.37 40.48
C ARG A 19 -20.71 15.00 41.14
N ASN A 20 -20.35 13.95 40.41
CA ASN A 20 -20.28 12.59 40.93
C ASN A 20 -19.18 12.44 42.00
N LYS A 21 -18.07 13.17 41.88
CA LYS A 21 -17.03 13.24 42.91
C LYS A 21 -17.54 13.95 44.19
N ALA A 22 -18.28 15.04 44.05
CA ALA A 22 -18.87 15.76 45.19
C ALA A 22 -19.97 14.95 45.91
N LEU A 23 -20.67 14.08 45.18
CA LEU A 23 -21.69 13.18 45.72
C LEU A 23 -21.10 11.88 46.32
N GLY A 24 -19.77 11.74 46.37
CA GLY A 24 -19.11 10.53 46.90
C GLY A 24 -19.32 9.26 46.08
N LEU A 25 -19.86 9.39 44.86
CA LEU A 25 -20.13 8.26 43.95
C LEU A 25 -18.86 7.76 43.24
N ILE A 26 -17.74 8.46 43.40
CA ILE A 26 -16.44 8.12 42.83
C ILE A 26 -15.42 8.13 43.97
N ASP A 27 -14.86 6.96 44.30
CA ASP A 27 -13.82 6.85 45.32
C ASP A 27 -12.50 7.49 44.85
N SER A 28 -11.86 8.24 45.75
CA SER A 28 -10.65 9.02 45.51
C SER A 28 -9.38 8.16 45.44
N SER A 29 -9.52 6.84 45.59
CA SER A 29 -8.44 5.85 45.51
C SER A 29 -7.96 5.60 44.07
N SER A 30 -8.64 6.11 43.05
CA SER A 30 -8.08 6.25 41.70
C SER A 30 -7.28 7.56 41.60
N ARG A 31 -6.07 7.55 42.14
CA ARG A 31 -5.08 8.63 41.98
C ARG A 31 -4.92 9.01 40.51
N ASP A 32 -4.96 10.32 40.28
CA ASP A 32 -4.28 11.09 39.23
C ASP A 32 -3.85 10.36 37.95
N ALA A 33 -4.65 10.56 36.90
CA ALA A 33 -4.18 10.49 35.52
C ALA A 33 -4.71 11.65 34.67
N THR A 34 -4.93 12.82 35.27
CA THR A 34 -5.19 14.07 34.54
C THR A 34 -4.29 15.18 35.08
N GLY A 35 -3.03 15.12 34.68
CA GLY A 35 -2.00 16.07 35.12
C GLY A 35 -0.66 15.81 34.42
N GLY A 36 -0.72 15.61 33.11
CA GLY A 36 0.45 15.36 32.29
C GLY A 36 -0.03 14.91 30.93
N ALA A 37 0.50 15.52 29.88
CA ALA A 37 0.43 14.99 28.54
C ALA A 37 1.13 13.62 28.52
N LYS A 38 0.44 12.59 29.01
CA LYS A 38 0.56 11.27 28.45
C LYS A 38 -0.12 11.41 27.10
N THR A 39 0.64 11.94 26.13
CA THR A 39 0.59 11.39 24.78
C THR A 39 0.29 9.90 24.96
N PRO A 40 -0.71 9.33 24.25
CA PRO A 40 -0.86 7.89 24.30
C PRO A 40 0.52 7.38 23.93
N THR A 41 1.28 6.91 24.93
CA THR A 41 2.55 6.28 24.69
C THR A 41 2.15 5.24 23.68
N PRO A 42 2.80 5.19 22.51
CA PRO A 42 2.60 4.06 21.65
C PRO A 42 2.90 2.90 22.60
N ARG A 43 1.86 2.16 23.02
CA ARG A 43 2.06 0.76 23.34
C ARG A 43 2.99 0.30 22.23
N PRO A 44 4.10 -0.39 22.52
CA PRO A 44 4.87 -1.00 21.47
C PRO A 44 3.86 -1.88 20.74
N ARG A 45 3.23 -1.31 19.72
CA ARG A 45 2.46 -2.01 18.73
C ARG A 45 3.59 -2.85 18.22
N ASP A 46 3.56 -4.14 18.55
CA ASP A 46 4.15 -5.15 17.66
C ASP A 46 3.89 -4.59 16.28
N ARG A 47 4.93 -4.03 15.67
CA ARG A 47 4.77 -3.10 14.58
C ARG A 47 4.33 -4.00 13.45
N ASP A 48 3.02 -4.19 13.33
CA ASP A 48 2.39 -5.43 12.88
C ASP A 48 3.23 -6.05 11.78
N SER A 49 3.80 -7.23 12.03
CA SER A 49 4.62 -7.93 11.02
C SER A 49 3.88 -7.98 9.67
N PHE A 50 2.56 -8.12 9.74
CA PHE A 50 1.64 -7.95 8.62
C PHE A 50 1.76 -6.57 7.95
N GLY A 51 1.56 -5.48 8.70
CA GLY A 51 1.59 -4.12 8.17
C GLY A 51 2.96 -3.73 7.60
N GLY A 52 4.05 -4.20 8.20
CA GLY A 52 5.41 -4.04 7.68
C GLY A 52 5.60 -4.70 6.31
N ARG A 53 5.34 -6.02 6.24
CA ARG A 53 5.46 -6.81 5.00
C ARG A 53 4.50 -6.32 3.91
N THR A 54 3.30 -5.93 4.29
CA THR A 54 2.29 -5.34 3.39
C THR A 54 2.82 -4.06 2.73
N ARG A 55 3.38 -3.14 3.52
CA ARG A 55 3.98 -1.89 2.98
C ARG A 55 5.17 -2.15 2.09
N GLU A 56 5.98 -3.17 2.40
CA GLU A 56 7.09 -3.59 1.56
C GLU A 56 6.59 -4.09 0.20
N VAL A 57 5.56 -4.93 0.16
CA VAL A 57 4.93 -5.38 -1.09
C VAL A 57 4.41 -4.19 -1.90
N ILE A 58 3.71 -3.23 -1.26
CA ILE A 58 3.23 -2.00 -1.94
C ILE A 58 4.39 -1.19 -2.51
N SER A 59 5.48 -1.04 -1.76
CA SER A 59 6.69 -0.33 -2.19
C SER A 59 7.30 -1.01 -3.41
N ASN A 60 7.40 -2.34 -3.38
CA ASN A 60 7.91 -3.13 -4.51
C ASN A 60 7.02 -2.96 -5.75
N ILE A 61 5.70 -3.11 -5.64
CA ILE A 61 4.78 -2.91 -6.76
C ILE A 61 4.91 -1.50 -7.34
N SER A 62 5.03 -0.48 -6.48
CA SER A 62 5.21 0.91 -6.92
C SER A 62 6.53 1.12 -7.65
N LYS A 63 7.63 0.53 -7.19
CA LYS A 63 8.92 0.58 -7.90
C LYS A 63 8.80 -0.01 -9.31
N LEU A 64 8.12 -1.16 -9.46
CA LEU A 64 7.88 -1.74 -10.79
C LEU A 64 7.05 -0.80 -11.67
N LYS A 65 5.96 -0.24 -11.14
CA LYS A 65 5.13 0.72 -11.86
C LYS A 65 5.94 1.92 -12.34
N ASP A 66 6.72 2.53 -11.44
CA ASP A 66 7.49 3.73 -11.74
C ASP A 66 8.58 3.42 -12.78
N PHE A 67 9.25 2.27 -12.66
CA PHE A 67 10.20 1.78 -13.66
C PHE A 67 9.55 1.62 -15.04
N LEU A 68 8.39 0.96 -15.13
CA LEU A 68 7.66 0.76 -16.38
C LEU A 68 7.19 2.08 -17.01
N LEU A 69 6.83 3.08 -16.19
CA LEU A 69 6.43 4.39 -16.67
C LEU A 69 7.63 5.22 -17.16
N GLN A 70 8.73 5.18 -16.42
CA GLN A 70 9.97 5.89 -16.75
C GLN A 70 10.56 5.40 -18.08
N HIS A 71 10.58 4.08 -18.31
CA HIS A 71 11.15 3.50 -19.51
C HIS A 71 10.14 3.28 -20.65
N ARG A 72 8.86 3.64 -20.47
CA ARG A 72 7.78 3.39 -21.44
C ARG A 72 8.14 3.82 -22.86
N LYS A 73 8.68 5.03 -23.02
CA LYS A 73 8.98 5.61 -24.34
C LYS A 73 10.07 4.79 -25.06
N GLU A 74 11.16 4.49 -24.37
CA GLU A 74 12.33 3.78 -24.91
C GLU A 74 12.04 2.29 -25.15
N TYR A 75 11.25 1.69 -24.26
CA TYR A 75 10.80 0.31 -24.37
C TYR A 75 9.88 0.09 -25.59
N VAL A 76 8.93 1.01 -25.81
CA VAL A 76 7.93 0.89 -26.90
C VAL A 76 8.46 1.39 -28.26
N ILE A 77 9.39 2.35 -28.29
CA ILE A 77 10.02 2.81 -29.53
C ILE A 77 11.19 1.87 -29.85
N ALA A 78 10.92 0.84 -30.66
CA ALA A 78 11.97 0.16 -31.41
C ALA A 78 12.43 1.11 -32.52
N ALA A 79 13.70 1.56 -32.46
CA ALA A 79 14.37 2.45 -33.42
C ALA A 79 13.60 2.70 -34.74
N GLY A 80 12.94 3.86 -34.84
CA GLY A 80 12.29 4.30 -36.06
C GLY A 80 13.30 4.91 -37.02
N VAL A 81 13.13 4.64 -38.32
CA VAL A 81 14.00 5.07 -39.45
C VAL A 81 14.19 6.60 -39.56
N MET A 82 13.43 7.40 -38.80
CA MET A 82 13.44 8.88 -38.88
C MET A 82 14.03 9.58 -37.65
N CYS A 83 14.61 8.85 -36.69
CA CYS A 83 15.24 9.46 -35.52
C CYS A 83 16.69 8.98 -35.43
N SER A 84 17.62 9.79 -35.94
CA SER A 84 19.06 9.58 -35.86
C SER A 84 19.63 9.74 -34.45
N ASP A 85 18.79 9.98 -33.44
CA ASP A 85 19.19 10.01 -32.04
C ASP A 85 18.94 8.63 -31.44
N VAL A 86 19.95 7.76 -31.61
CA VAL A 86 20.29 6.59 -30.79
C VAL A 86 19.11 6.04 -29.96
N SER A 87 18.47 4.98 -30.44
CA SER A 87 17.59 4.16 -29.59
C SER A 87 18.38 3.76 -28.35
N ARG A 88 18.11 4.41 -27.20
CA ARG A 88 18.89 4.22 -25.97
C ARG A 88 18.80 2.80 -25.42
N MET A 89 17.75 2.06 -25.77
CA MET A 89 17.61 0.64 -25.45
C MET A 89 17.78 -0.25 -26.68
N THR A 90 18.62 -1.27 -26.52
CA THR A 90 18.80 -2.43 -27.39
C THR A 90 17.67 -3.44 -27.20
N ASP A 91 17.48 -4.35 -28.16
CA ASP A 91 16.46 -5.40 -28.04
C ASP A 91 16.75 -6.36 -26.89
N SER A 92 18.02 -6.66 -26.61
CA SER A 92 18.44 -7.44 -25.45
C SER A 92 18.05 -6.78 -24.12
N GLU A 93 18.20 -5.46 -23.99
CA GLU A 93 17.79 -4.75 -22.78
C GLU A 93 16.26 -4.75 -22.62
N ARG A 94 15.51 -4.65 -23.72
CA ARG A 94 14.03 -4.77 -23.67
C ARG A 94 13.58 -6.17 -23.26
N ASP A 95 14.27 -7.21 -23.73
CA ASP A 95 13.96 -8.59 -23.36
C ASP A 95 14.37 -8.88 -21.90
N GLN A 96 15.42 -8.24 -21.39
CA GLN A 96 15.78 -8.29 -19.98
C GLN A 96 14.69 -7.63 -19.11
N ILE A 97 14.19 -6.45 -19.51
CA ILE A 97 13.04 -5.82 -18.84
C ILE A 97 11.83 -6.77 -18.78
N ASP A 98 11.55 -7.50 -19.86
CA ASP A 98 10.43 -8.46 -19.88
C ASP A 98 10.63 -9.59 -18.88
N GLN A 99 11.84 -10.15 -18.80
CA GLN A 99 12.16 -11.21 -17.84
C GLN A 99 12.06 -10.70 -16.40
N ASP A 100 12.69 -9.56 -16.11
CA ASP A 100 12.72 -8.97 -14.77
C ASP A 100 11.32 -8.58 -14.31
N ALA A 101 10.51 -7.94 -15.18
CA ALA A 101 9.14 -7.58 -14.86
C ALA A 101 8.30 -8.83 -14.53
N GLN A 102 8.45 -9.93 -15.29
CA GLN A 102 7.74 -11.18 -15.02
C GLN A 102 8.15 -11.79 -13.67
N ILE A 103 9.45 -11.86 -13.38
CA ILE A 103 9.96 -12.35 -12.10
C ILE A 103 9.43 -11.48 -10.95
N PHE A 104 9.43 -10.17 -11.12
CA PHE A 104 8.98 -9.22 -10.12
C PHE A 104 7.49 -9.35 -9.82
N MET A 105 6.65 -9.42 -10.87
CA MET A 105 5.21 -9.62 -10.74
C MET A 105 4.89 -10.92 -10.02
N ARG A 106 5.58 -12.02 -10.38
CA ARG A 106 5.43 -13.32 -9.71
C ARG A 106 5.83 -13.24 -8.25
N THR A 107 6.96 -12.62 -7.95
CA THR A 107 7.46 -12.45 -6.58
C THR A 107 6.47 -11.67 -5.71
N CYS A 108 5.87 -10.60 -6.26
CA CYS A 108 4.83 -9.86 -5.55
C CYS A 108 3.57 -10.69 -5.32
N ALA A 109 3.12 -11.46 -6.33
CA ALA A 109 1.98 -12.36 -6.18
C ALA A 109 2.23 -13.44 -5.11
N ASP A 110 3.41 -14.03 -5.11
CA ASP A 110 3.83 -15.04 -4.13
C ASP A 110 3.87 -14.43 -2.71
N ALA A 111 4.40 -13.22 -2.56
CA ALA A 111 4.43 -12.52 -1.26
C ALA A 111 3.01 -12.22 -0.74
N ILE A 112 2.08 -11.83 -1.60
CA ILE A 112 0.65 -11.64 -1.24
C ILE A 112 0.04 -12.98 -0.82
N GLY A 113 0.33 -14.07 -1.56
CA GLY A 113 -0.13 -15.41 -1.23
C GLY A 113 0.38 -15.91 0.11
N GLN A 114 1.65 -15.63 0.44
CA GLN A 114 2.23 -15.93 1.75
C GLN A 114 1.53 -15.13 2.86
N LEU A 115 1.27 -13.84 2.65
CA LEU A 115 0.54 -13.01 3.62
C LEU A 115 -0.88 -13.55 3.88
N ARG A 116 -1.59 -13.99 2.83
CA ARG A 116 -2.89 -14.67 2.98
C ARG A 116 -2.79 -15.97 3.78
N SER A 117 -1.78 -16.78 3.49
CA SER A 117 -1.58 -18.06 4.17
C SER A 117 -1.25 -17.87 5.65
N ASP A 118 -0.47 -16.84 5.98
CA ASP A 118 -0.11 -16.52 7.36
C ASP A 118 -1.28 -15.94 8.16
N MET A 119 -2.22 -15.24 7.50
CA MET A 119 -3.47 -14.82 8.14
C MET A 119 -4.32 -16.01 8.64
N GLY A 120 -4.35 -17.12 7.89
CA GLY A 120 -5.12 -18.30 8.28
C GLY A 120 -4.61 -19.01 9.54
N LYS A 121 -3.35 -18.77 9.92
CA LYS A 121 -2.69 -19.42 11.07
C LYS A 121 -2.83 -18.63 12.37
N GLN A 122 -3.21 -17.35 12.29
CA GLN A 122 -3.26 -16.46 13.45
C GLN A 122 -4.69 -16.33 13.98
N VAL A 123 -4.86 -16.59 15.28
CA VAL A 123 -6.13 -16.29 15.98
C VAL A 123 -6.16 -14.80 16.30
N VAL A 124 -6.96 -14.05 15.54
CA VAL A 124 -7.15 -12.60 15.70
C VAL A 124 -8.65 -12.27 15.79
N SER A 125 -8.99 -11.06 16.24
CA SER A 125 -10.38 -10.62 16.25
C SER A 125 -10.96 -10.54 14.84
N ALA A 126 -12.28 -10.66 14.72
CA ALA A 126 -12.98 -10.56 13.44
C ALA A 126 -12.65 -9.24 12.70
N GLN A 127 -12.66 -8.12 13.42
CA GLN A 127 -12.29 -6.81 12.88
C GLN A 127 -10.89 -6.80 12.27
N VAL A 128 -9.89 -7.41 12.94
CA VAL A 128 -8.51 -7.46 12.44
C VAL A 128 -8.41 -8.35 11.21
N ARG A 129 -9.11 -9.49 11.21
CA ARG A 129 -9.15 -10.38 10.04
C ARG A 129 -9.75 -9.68 8.82
N ASP A 130 -10.87 -8.99 9.00
CA ASP A 130 -11.57 -8.28 7.93
C ASP A 130 -10.72 -7.12 7.40
N HIS A 131 -10.08 -6.36 8.30
CA HIS A 131 -9.13 -5.32 7.92
C HIS A 131 -7.98 -5.87 7.06
N ARG A 132 -7.34 -6.97 7.51
CA ARG A 132 -6.22 -7.58 6.79
C ARG A 132 -6.66 -8.14 5.43
N ALA A 133 -7.84 -8.75 5.35
CA ALA A 133 -8.40 -9.25 4.09
C ALA A 133 -8.61 -8.11 3.09
N ALA A 134 -9.28 -7.03 3.50
CA ALA A 134 -9.49 -5.86 2.66
C ALA A 134 -8.17 -5.23 2.18
N VAL A 135 -7.15 -5.18 3.04
CA VAL A 135 -5.82 -4.70 2.65
C VAL A 135 -5.17 -5.58 1.57
N LEU A 136 -5.26 -6.92 1.70
CA LEU A 136 -4.69 -7.81 0.68
C LEU A 136 -5.43 -7.72 -0.65
N ASP A 137 -6.75 -7.58 -0.63
CA ASP A 137 -7.55 -7.41 -1.84
C ASP A 137 -7.19 -6.11 -2.58
N LEU A 138 -6.97 -5.01 -1.85
CA LEU A 138 -6.49 -3.75 -2.42
C LEU A 138 -5.11 -3.88 -3.06
N ILE A 139 -4.18 -4.59 -2.42
CA ILE A 139 -2.82 -4.78 -2.94
C ILE A 139 -2.83 -5.69 -4.16
N GLU A 140 -3.64 -6.74 -4.16
CA GLU A 140 -3.79 -7.61 -5.32
C GLU A 140 -4.39 -6.84 -6.51
N ALA A 141 -5.42 -6.02 -6.27
CA ALA A 141 -5.98 -5.15 -7.30
C ALA A 141 -4.92 -4.17 -7.84
N TYR A 142 -4.08 -3.62 -6.98
CA TYR A 142 -2.98 -2.75 -7.39
C TYR A 142 -1.95 -3.48 -8.26
N LEU A 143 -1.49 -4.67 -7.84
CA LEU A 143 -0.59 -5.51 -8.62
C LEU A 143 -1.20 -5.84 -10.00
N ARG A 144 -2.47 -6.26 -10.04
CA ARG A 144 -3.19 -6.54 -11.30
C ARG A 144 -3.20 -5.31 -12.23
N GLY A 145 -3.40 -4.11 -11.67
CA GLY A 145 -3.31 -2.86 -12.43
C GLY A 145 -1.94 -2.63 -13.07
N VAL A 146 -0.86 -2.89 -12.33
CA VAL A 146 0.51 -2.78 -12.86
C VAL A 146 0.81 -3.88 -13.89
N CYS A 147 0.37 -5.12 -13.66
CA CYS A 147 0.49 -6.21 -14.63
C CYS A 147 -0.21 -5.89 -15.95
N LYS A 148 -1.40 -5.27 -15.88
CA LYS A 148 -2.13 -4.81 -17.06
C LYS A 148 -1.35 -3.74 -17.81
N LEU A 149 -0.83 -2.73 -17.11
CA LEU A 149 0.00 -1.68 -17.69
C LEU A 149 1.22 -2.26 -18.44
N TYR A 150 1.93 -3.20 -17.82
CA TYR A 150 3.05 -3.89 -18.48
C TYR A 150 2.60 -4.65 -19.74
N SER A 151 1.53 -5.45 -19.62
CA SER A 151 1.03 -6.29 -20.72
C SER A 151 0.61 -5.46 -21.93
N GLU A 152 -0.01 -4.30 -21.70
CA GLU A 152 -0.34 -3.33 -22.75
C GLU A 152 0.91 -2.76 -23.42
N GLN A 153 1.94 -2.36 -22.66
CA GLN A 153 3.21 -1.88 -23.23
C GLN A 153 3.87 -2.95 -24.10
N ARG A 154 3.92 -4.20 -23.61
CA ARG A 154 4.49 -5.33 -24.35
C ARG A 154 3.71 -5.63 -25.63
N ALA A 155 2.38 -5.57 -25.59
CA ALA A 155 1.55 -5.75 -26.79
C ALA A 155 1.87 -4.71 -27.87
N VAL A 156 2.06 -3.44 -27.50
CA VAL A 156 2.45 -2.39 -28.45
C VAL A 156 3.85 -2.66 -29.02
N ARG A 157 4.81 -3.08 -28.19
CA ARG A 157 6.17 -3.47 -28.65
C ARG A 157 6.09 -4.59 -29.68
N VAL A 158 5.39 -5.68 -29.35
CA VAL A 158 5.24 -6.86 -30.24
C VAL A 158 4.58 -6.45 -31.55
N LYS A 159 3.50 -5.67 -31.52
CA LYS A 159 2.83 -5.17 -32.72
C LYS A 159 3.79 -4.42 -33.64
N ARG A 160 4.58 -3.48 -33.09
CA ARG A 160 5.57 -2.70 -33.86
C ARG A 160 6.65 -3.57 -34.50
N VAL A 161 7.13 -4.60 -33.79
CA VAL A 161 8.11 -5.55 -34.32
C VAL A 161 7.52 -6.36 -35.49
N VAL A 162 6.27 -6.79 -35.36
CA VAL A 162 5.58 -7.54 -36.44
C VAL A 162 5.34 -6.65 -37.65
N ASP A 163 4.85 -5.42 -37.46
CA ASP A 163 4.59 -4.48 -38.56
C ASP A 163 5.89 -4.17 -39.35
N LYS A 164 7.02 -4.05 -38.65
CA LYS A 164 8.33 -3.86 -39.29
C LYS A 164 8.78 -5.05 -40.16
N LYS A 165 8.42 -6.28 -39.81
CA LYS A 165 8.77 -7.49 -40.58
C LYS A 165 7.90 -7.70 -41.82
N ARG A 166 6.78 -6.97 -41.93
CA ARG A 166 5.82 -7.08 -43.04
C ARG A 166 6.06 -6.05 -44.15
N LEU A 167 6.93 -5.07 -43.92
CA LEU A 167 7.44 -4.09 -44.89
C LEU A 167 8.76 -4.60 -45.48
#